data_AF-A0A9W4UZ97-F1
#
_entry.id   AF-A0A9W4UZ97-F1
#
_cell.length_a   1.000
_cell.length_b   1.000
_cell.length_c   1.000
_cell.angle_alpha   90.00
_cell.angle_beta   90.00
_cell.angle_gamma   90.00
#
_symmetry.space_group_name_H-M   'P 1'
#
loop_
_entity.id
_entity.type
_entity.pdbx_description
1 polymer ?
#
loop_
_entity_poly.entity_id
_entity_poly.type
_entity_poly.pdbx_seq_one_letter_code
_entity_poly.pdbx_strand_id
1 'polypeptide(L)'
;MAAIAAAAAYSAVGVAAAHLVEYGWAGPYEFSFFNLSNHGTVEFCNRVPFWAEHTGSVFELHIGEEVLGQFSTERAIFEPLGRLVQEGRFTSEQFPYAQHTMSTADIGLELPDSFDVNEIRVIHRMGTSLLGFIPYHAEHVMSGSTFYVRMSEPC
;
A
#
# COMPACT_ATOMS: atom_id res chain seq x y z
N MET A 1 19.91 31.75 7.80
CA MET A 1 18.68 31.35 8.52
C MET A 1 17.52 31.01 7.59
N ALA A 2 17.27 31.75 6.49
CA ALA A 2 16.19 31.44 5.55
C ALA A 2 16.29 30.04 4.87
N ALA A 3 17.49 29.59 4.49
CA ALA A 3 17.68 28.28 3.85
C ALA A 3 17.37 27.09 4.79
N ILE A 4 17.63 27.23 6.08
CA ILE A 4 17.37 26.20 7.09
C ILE A 4 15.86 26.12 7.38
N ALA A 5 15.17 27.28 7.43
CA ALA A 5 13.72 27.34 7.60
C ALA A 5 12.98 26.75 6.39
N ALA A 6 13.45 27.02 5.15
CA ALA A 6 12.90 26.41 3.95
C ALA A 6 13.10 24.88 3.93
N ALA A 7 14.28 24.40 4.33
CA ALA A 7 14.55 22.96 4.44
C ALA A 7 13.69 22.29 5.53
N ALA A 8 13.50 22.93 6.67
CA ALA A 8 12.65 22.41 7.76
C ALA A 8 11.15 22.41 7.39
N ALA A 9 10.68 23.42 6.65
CA ALA A 9 9.31 23.45 6.15
C ALA A 9 9.08 22.35 5.12
N TYR A 10 9.98 22.19 4.14
CA TYR A 10 9.85 21.17 3.10
C TYR A 10 10.02 19.74 3.67
N SER A 11 10.83 19.53 4.70
CA SER A 11 10.92 18.22 5.38
C SER A 11 9.67 17.88 6.19
N ALA A 12 9.09 18.82 6.93
CA ALA A 12 7.82 18.61 7.63
C ALA A 12 6.68 18.29 6.65
N VAL A 13 6.70 18.95 5.49
CA VAL A 13 5.77 18.77 4.38
C VAL A 13 5.92 17.39 3.72
N GLY A 14 7.14 16.89 3.52
CA GLY A 14 7.38 15.54 3.00
C GLY A 14 6.98 14.42 3.97
N VAL A 15 7.17 14.59 5.29
CA VAL A 15 6.74 13.59 6.30
C VAL A 15 5.22 13.53 6.34
N ALA A 16 4.54 14.68 6.35
CA ALA A 16 3.09 14.72 6.23
C ALA A 16 2.62 14.10 4.91
N ALA A 17 3.29 14.38 3.79
CA ALA A 17 2.94 13.84 2.48
C ALA A 17 2.98 12.31 2.43
N ALA A 18 3.98 11.67 3.06
CA ALA A 18 4.04 10.21 3.17
C ALA A 18 2.78 9.63 3.83
N HIS A 19 2.35 10.24 4.94
CA HIS A 19 1.13 9.84 5.65
C HIS A 19 -0.17 10.25 4.91
N LEU A 20 -0.07 11.08 3.87
CA LEU A 20 -1.19 11.62 3.09
C LEU A 20 -1.32 10.99 1.70
N VAL A 21 -0.47 10.04 1.33
CA VAL A 21 -0.68 9.24 0.13
C VAL A 21 -1.78 8.22 0.43
N GLU A 22 -2.97 8.51 -0.08
CA GLU A 22 -4.05 7.53 -0.14
C GLU A 22 -3.78 6.56 -1.29
N TYR A 23 -4.27 5.34 -1.16
CA TYR A 23 -4.11 4.31 -2.17
C TYR A 23 -5.34 3.42 -2.21
N GLY A 24 -5.61 2.86 -3.39
CA GLY A 24 -6.68 1.89 -3.60
C GLY A 24 -6.43 1.03 -4.84
N TRP A 25 -7.20 -0.04 -4.98
CA TRP A 25 -7.08 -0.93 -6.12
C TRP A 25 -7.60 -0.28 -7.39
N ALA A 26 -6.84 -0.40 -8.47
CA ALA A 26 -7.15 0.14 -9.79
C ALA A 26 -7.11 -0.94 -10.87
N GLY A 27 -7.31 -2.20 -10.48
CA GLY A 27 -7.38 -3.32 -11.39
C GLY A 27 -8.66 -3.31 -12.24
N PRO A 28 -8.71 -4.12 -13.30
CA PRO A 28 -9.89 -4.25 -14.16
C PRO A 28 -11.10 -4.87 -13.44
N TYR A 29 -10.88 -5.52 -12.31
CA TYR A 29 -11.88 -6.14 -11.45
C TYR A 29 -11.86 -5.49 -10.07
N GLU A 30 -12.92 -5.66 -9.30
CA GLU A 30 -12.96 -5.25 -7.89
C GLU A 30 -11.81 -5.86 -7.09
N PHE A 31 -11.44 -5.17 -6.02
CA PHE A 31 -10.39 -5.66 -5.15
C PHE A 31 -10.80 -6.99 -4.52
N SER A 32 -9.88 -7.95 -4.58
CA SER A 32 -9.96 -9.18 -3.81
C SER A 32 -8.53 -9.60 -3.46
N PHE A 33 -8.35 -10.35 -2.39
CA PHE A 33 -7.07 -10.92 -2.02
C PHE A 33 -6.56 -11.87 -3.13
N PHE A 34 -7.43 -12.67 -3.75
CA PHE A 34 -7.04 -13.50 -4.89
C PHE A 34 -6.53 -12.65 -6.05
N ASN A 35 -7.21 -11.56 -6.40
CA ASN A 35 -6.75 -10.64 -7.44
C ASN A 35 -5.38 -10.04 -7.09
N LEU A 36 -5.18 -9.59 -5.85
CA LEU A 36 -3.89 -9.09 -5.38
C LEU A 36 -2.77 -10.12 -5.55
N SER A 37 -3.05 -11.41 -5.30
CA SER A 37 -2.09 -12.50 -5.45
C SER A 37 -1.68 -12.77 -6.91
N ASN A 38 -2.46 -12.27 -7.87
CA ASN A 38 -2.23 -12.43 -9.32
C ASN A 38 -1.63 -11.16 -9.94
N HIS A 39 -0.88 -10.38 -9.17
CA HIS A 39 -0.42 -9.03 -9.54
C HIS A 39 -1.61 -8.08 -9.74
N GLY A 40 -1.33 -6.84 -10.10
CA GLY A 40 -2.40 -5.91 -10.46
C GLY A 40 -1.95 -4.48 -10.38
N THR A 41 -2.90 -3.57 -10.29
CA THR A 41 -2.64 -2.14 -10.31
C THR A 41 -3.21 -1.47 -9.07
N VAL A 42 -2.44 -0.54 -8.52
CA VAL A 42 -2.84 0.30 -7.39
C VAL A 42 -2.80 1.73 -7.85
N GLU A 43 -3.88 2.46 -7.58
CA GLU A 43 -3.90 3.91 -7.71
C GLU A 43 -3.41 4.51 -6.40
N PHE A 44 -2.50 5.47 -6.51
CA PHE A 44 -2.02 6.31 -5.42
C PHE A 44 -2.45 7.74 -5.69
N CYS A 45 -2.90 8.43 -4.64
CA CYS A 45 -3.36 9.81 -4.73
C CYS A 45 -2.52 10.72 -3.86
N ASN A 46 -2.00 11.74 -4.49
CA ASN A 46 -1.30 12.81 -3.81
C ASN A 46 -2.33 13.83 -3.31
N ARG A 47 -2.63 13.84 -2.01
CA ARG A 47 -3.57 14.83 -1.42
C ARG A 47 -2.95 16.20 -1.16
N VAL A 48 -1.69 16.40 -1.54
CA VAL A 48 -0.95 17.63 -1.22
C VAL A 48 -0.61 18.46 -2.46
N PRO A 49 -0.58 19.81 -2.35
CA PRO A 49 -0.39 20.72 -3.48
C PRO A 49 1.08 20.90 -3.90
N PHE A 50 1.89 19.86 -3.74
CA PHE A 50 3.30 19.84 -4.11
C PHE A 50 3.68 18.45 -4.64
N TRP A 51 4.78 18.41 -5.38
CA TRP A 51 5.34 17.18 -5.92
C TRP A 51 5.81 16.27 -4.78
N ALA A 52 5.47 14.99 -4.87
CA ALA A 52 5.88 14.00 -3.89
C ALA A 52 6.61 12.85 -4.59
N GLU A 53 7.77 12.45 -4.07
CA GLU A 53 8.48 11.25 -4.51
C GLU A 53 8.07 10.08 -3.62
N HIS A 54 7.68 8.97 -4.24
CA HIS A 54 7.38 7.70 -3.61
C HIS A 54 8.40 6.68 -4.02
N THR A 55 9.17 6.14 -3.08
CA THR A 55 10.26 5.21 -3.39
C THR A 55 9.79 3.76 -3.55
N GLY A 56 8.47 3.53 -3.54
CA GLY A 56 7.81 2.23 -3.68
C GLY A 56 6.99 1.89 -2.44
N SER A 57 5.95 1.09 -2.64
CA SER A 57 5.13 0.51 -1.56
C SER A 57 5.35 -1.00 -1.50
N VAL A 58 5.40 -1.55 -0.29
CA VAL A 58 5.40 -2.99 -0.05
C VAL A 58 4.28 -3.30 0.94
N PHE A 59 3.35 -4.16 0.52
CA PHE A 59 2.31 -4.73 1.37
C PHE A 59 2.70 -6.18 1.64
N GLU A 60 3.14 -6.46 2.86
CA GLU A 60 3.49 -7.80 3.32
C GLU A 60 2.32 -8.40 4.09
N LEU A 61 1.83 -9.54 3.63
CA LEU A 61 0.68 -10.22 4.21
C LEU A 61 1.15 -11.38 5.08
N HIS A 62 0.58 -11.50 6.27
CA HIS A 62 0.90 -12.53 7.24
C HIS A 62 -0.35 -13.26 7.74
N ILE A 63 -0.18 -14.53 8.13
CA ILE A 63 -1.09 -15.24 9.05
C ILE A 63 -0.27 -15.71 10.23
N GLY A 64 -0.63 -15.25 11.43
CA GLY A 64 0.21 -15.46 12.62
C GLY A 64 1.62 -14.89 12.40
N GLU A 65 2.63 -15.77 12.48
CA GLU A 65 4.03 -15.44 12.24
C GLU A 65 4.48 -15.72 10.80
N GLU A 66 3.68 -16.43 10.00
CA GLU A 66 4.04 -16.83 8.64
C GLU A 66 3.78 -15.69 7.65
N VAL A 67 4.70 -15.54 6.67
CA VAL A 67 4.55 -14.60 5.56
C VAL A 67 3.81 -15.31 4.42
N LEU A 68 2.60 -14.86 4.10
CA LEU A 68 1.85 -15.36 2.94
C LEU A 68 2.48 -14.86 1.63
N GLY A 69 2.89 -13.60 1.60
CA GLY A 69 3.53 -13.00 0.43
C GLY A 69 3.61 -11.49 0.52
N GLN A 70 4.18 -10.90 -0.51
CA GLN A 70 4.42 -9.47 -0.62
C GLN A 70 3.89 -8.96 -1.96
N PHE A 71 3.10 -7.89 -1.93
CA PHE A 71 2.75 -7.09 -3.09
C PHE A 71 3.59 -5.82 -3.10
N SER A 72 4.32 -5.54 -4.17
CA SER A 72 5.22 -4.39 -4.26
C SER A 72 4.98 -3.55 -5.50
N THR A 73 5.13 -2.23 -5.37
CA THR A 73 5.09 -1.27 -6.48
C THR A 73 6.44 -0.57 -6.63
N GLU A 74 6.70 -0.06 -7.83
CA GLU A 74 7.96 0.65 -8.11
C GLU A 74 7.94 2.10 -7.58
N ARG A 75 9.10 2.76 -7.72
CA ARG A 75 9.22 4.19 -7.41
C ARG A 75 8.42 5.02 -8.42
N ALA A 76 7.80 6.09 -7.94
CA ALA A 76 7.19 7.09 -8.80
C ALA A 76 7.26 8.50 -8.23
N ILE A 77 6.96 9.48 -9.09
CA ILE A 77 6.82 10.89 -8.74
C ILE A 77 5.36 11.26 -8.98
N PHE A 78 4.71 11.84 -7.96
CA PHE A 78 3.34 12.29 -8.04
C PHE A 78 3.26 13.78 -8.33
N GLU A 79 2.37 14.13 -9.25
CA GLU A 79 1.98 15.52 -9.47
C GLU A 79 1.22 16.07 -8.26
N PRO A 80 1.32 17.38 -7.97
CA PRO A 80 0.48 18.06 -6.97
C PRO A 80 -1.01 17.75 -7.16
N LEU A 81 -1.70 17.30 -6.12
CA LEU A 81 -3.13 16.95 -6.16
C LEU A 81 -3.50 15.89 -7.23
N GLY A 82 -2.51 15.16 -7.73
CA GLY A 82 -2.65 14.20 -8.82
C GLY A 82 -2.92 12.77 -8.36
N ARG A 83 -3.17 11.91 -9.34
CA ARG A 83 -3.34 10.46 -9.18
C ARG A 83 -2.38 9.72 -10.09
N LEU A 84 -1.95 8.55 -9.67
CA LEU A 84 -1.08 7.71 -10.46
C LEU A 84 -1.42 6.24 -10.25
N VAL A 85 -1.69 5.55 -11.35
CA VAL A 85 -1.86 4.10 -11.37
C VAL A 85 -0.49 3.45 -11.59
N GLN A 86 -0.15 2.50 -10.73
CA GLN A 86 1.08 1.72 -10.81
C GLN A 86 0.77 0.25 -10.87
N GLU A 87 1.49 -0.47 -11.72
CA GLU A 87 1.55 -1.92 -11.63
C GLU A 87 2.30 -2.34 -10.37
N GLY A 88 1.78 -3.36 -9.71
CA GLY A 88 2.44 -4.02 -8.60
C GLY A 88 2.54 -5.52 -8.82
N ARG A 89 3.56 -6.10 -8.21
CA ARG A 89 3.87 -7.52 -8.34
C ARG A 89 3.74 -8.22 -7.01
N PHE A 90 2.95 -9.28 -7.00
CA PHE A 90 2.90 -10.22 -5.90
C PHE A 90 4.01 -11.28 -6.01
N THR A 91 4.63 -11.60 -4.88
CA THR A 91 5.61 -12.68 -4.73
C THR A 91 5.36 -13.43 -3.43
N SER A 92 5.58 -14.75 -3.45
CA SER A 92 5.47 -15.61 -2.27
C SER A 92 6.42 -16.80 -2.41
N GLU A 93 7.00 -17.24 -1.30
CA GLU A 93 7.79 -18.48 -1.25
C GLU A 93 6.90 -19.73 -1.43
N GLN A 94 5.63 -19.64 -1.02
CA GLN A 94 4.64 -20.71 -1.12
C GLN A 94 3.45 -20.25 -1.95
N PHE A 95 3.70 -19.85 -3.20
CA PHE A 95 2.70 -19.22 -4.05
C PHE A 95 1.35 -19.96 -4.14
N PRO A 96 1.28 -21.30 -4.35
CA PRO A 96 0.00 -22.00 -4.38
C PRO A 96 -0.76 -21.94 -3.05
N TYR A 97 -0.06 -22.00 -1.92
CA TYR A 97 -0.66 -21.88 -0.59
C TYR A 97 -1.18 -20.46 -0.37
N ALA A 98 -0.38 -19.44 -0.69
CA ALA A 98 -0.78 -18.05 -0.59
C ALA A 98 -2.05 -17.74 -1.41
N GLN A 99 -2.11 -18.20 -2.67
CA GLN A 99 -3.31 -18.02 -3.51
C GLN A 99 -4.54 -18.74 -2.94
N HIS A 100 -4.38 -19.96 -2.45
CA HIS A 100 -5.48 -20.72 -1.84
C HIS A 100 -6.02 -20.02 -0.59
N THR A 101 -5.13 -19.55 0.28
CA THR A 101 -5.48 -18.81 1.49
C THR A 101 -6.16 -17.49 1.15
N MET A 102 -5.64 -16.73 0.18
CA MET A 102 -6.21 -15.46 -0.26
C MET A 102 -7.58 -15.65 -0.93
N SER A 103 -7.79 -16.74 -1.69
CA SER A 103 -9.11 -17.10 -2.20
C SER A 103 -10.09 -17.47 -1.09
N THR A 104 -9.62 -18.13 -0.03
CA THR A 104 -10.46 -18.45 1.15
C THR A 104 -10.82 -17.18 1.92
N ALA A 105 -9.88 -16.24 2.04
CA ALA A 105 -10.13 -14.95 2.66
C ALA A 105 -11.20 -14.13 1.91
N ASP A 106 -11.22 -14.19 0.58
CA ASP A 106 -12.27 -13.57 -0.22
C ASP A 106 -13.66 -14.13 0.12
N ILE A 107 -13.78 -15.45 0.33
CA ILE A 107 -15.03 -16.07 0.80
C ILE A 107 -15.36 -15.61 2.23
N GLY A 108 -14.36 -15.49 3.10
CA GLY A 108 -14.53 -15.03 4.48
C GLY A 108 -15.08 -13.59 4.61
N LEU A 109 -14.82 -12.74 3.62
CA LEU A 109 -15.41 -11.39 3.55
C LEU A 109 -16.94 -11.43 3.39
N GLU A 110 -17.45 -12.41 2.63
CA GLU A 110 -18.89 -12.59 2.38
C GLU A 110 -19.56 -13.48 3.46
N LEU A 111 -18.83 -14.47 3.96
CA LEU A 111 -19.28 -15.49 4.90
C LEU A 111 -18.32 -15.57 6.10
N PRO A 112 -18.45 -14.68 7.10
CA PRO A 112 -17.48 -14.55 8.20
C PRO A 112 -17.29 -15.82 9.04
N ASP A 113 -18.30 -16.69 9.10
CA ASP A 113 -18.23 -17.97 9.82
C ASP A 113 -17.27 -18.99 9.16
N SER A 114 -16.87 -18.75 7.90
CA SER A 114 -15.99 -19.65 7.14
C SER A 114 -14.50 -19.36 7.32
N PHE A 115 -14.13 -18.09 7.47
CA PHE A 115 -12.76 -17.63 7.66
C PHE A 115 -12.77 -16.21 8.24
N ASP A 116 -12.07 -15.99 9.37
CA ASP A 116 -11.89 -14.64 9.89
C ASP A 116 -10.76 -13.93 9.13
N VAL A 117 -11.14 -13.00 8.25
CA VAL A 117 -10.22 -12.20 7.44
C VAL A 117 -9.23 -11.39 8.29
N ASN A 118 -9.52 -11.17 9.57
CA ASN A 118 -8.62 -10.48 10.49
C ASN A 118 -7.46 -11.37 10.98
N GLU A 119 -7.48 -12.67 10.71
CA GLU A 119 -6.29 -13.52 10.84
C GLU A 119 -5.17 -13.06 9.89
N ILE A 120 -5.53 -12.40 8.78
CA ILE A 120 -4.58 -11.74 7.90
C ILE A 120 -4.15 -10.42 8.54
N ARG A 121 -2.84 -10.28 8.74
CA ARG A 121 -2.20 -9.03 9.14
C ARG A 121 -1.39 -8.48 7.97
N VAL A 122 -1.61 -7.22 7.64
CA VAL A 122 -0.90 -6.54 6.55
C VAL A 122 0.05 -5.52 7.14
N ILE A 123 1.33 -5.61 6.77
CA ILE A 123 2.34 -4.61 7.05
C ILE A 123 2.60 -3.82 5.76
N HIS A 124 2.11 -2.60 5.72
CA HIS A 124 2.37 -1.67 4.62
C HIS A 124 3.59 -0.82 4.96
N ARG A 125 4.64 -0.96 4.15
CA ARG A 125 5.84 -0.13 4.19
C ARG A 125 5.85 0.77 2.97
N MET A 126 5.88 2.07 3.19
CA MET A 126 6.01 3.05 2.13
C MET A 126 7.24 3.91 2.36
N GLY A 127 7.96 4.21 1.29
CA GLY A 127 9.08 5.13 1.36
C GLY A 127 8.80 6.43 0.62
N THR A 128 9.27 7.54 1.17
CA THR A 128 9.33 8.84 0.48
C THR A 128 10.70 9.47 0.67
N SER A 129 10.96 10.54 -0.07
CA SER A 129 12.16 11.35 0.05
C SER A 129 11.81 12.73 0.58
N LEU A 130 12.24 13.04 1.80
CA LEU A 130 12.17 14.40 2.34
C LEU A 130 13.24 15.24 1.64
N LEU A 131 12.88 16.42 1.15
CA LEU A 131 13.80 17.32 0.44
C LEU A 131 14.41 16.73 -0.86
N GLY A 132 13.94 15.58 -1.33
CA GLY A 132 14.46 14.91 -2.52
C GLY A 132 15.74 14.10 -2.30
N PHE A 133 16.24 13.99 -1.06
CA PHE A 133 17.44 13.19 -0.76
C PHE A 133 17.49 12.54 0.64
N ILE A 134 16.59 12.87 1.56
CA ILE A 134 16.54 12.23 2.88
C ILE A 134 15.48 11.11 2.82
N PRO A 135 15.87 9.82 2.83
CA PRO A 135 14.90 8.74 2.81
C PRO A 135 14.09 8.73 4.12
N TYR A 136 12.78 8.65 3.99
CA TYR A 136 11.86 8.43 5.09
C TYR A 136 11.00 7.20 4.77
N HIS A 137 10.80 6.36 5.78
CA HIS A 137 9.96 5.18 5.66
C HIS A 137 8.84 5.28 6.71
N ALA A 138 7.61 5.07 6.27
CA ALA A 138 6.47 4.88 7.14
C ALA A 138 6.04 3.42 7.09
N GLU A 139 5.66 2.89 8.26
CA GLU A 139 5.11 1.55 8.40
C GLU A 139 3.73 1.65 9.04
N HIS A 140 2.76 0.95 8.45
CA HIS A 140 1.40 0.84 8.96
C HIS A 140 1.02 -0.64 9.05
N VAL A 141 0.58 -1.06 10.23
CA VAL A 141 0.04 -2.40 10.45
C VAL A 141 -1.48 -2.30 10.48
N MET A 142 -2.14 -3.18 9.72
CA MET A 142 -3.60 -3.21 9.63
C MET A 142 -4.12 -4.65 9.53
N SER A 143 -5.38 -4.85 9.91
CA SER A 143 -6.07 -6.11 9.70
C SER A 143 -6.41 -6.31 8.22
N GLY A 144 -6.68 -7.56 7.83
CA GLY A 144 -7.14 -7.89 6.48
C GLY A 144 -8.41 -7.13 6.10
N SER A 145 -9.40 -7.04 6.98
CA SER A 145 -10.63 -6.28 6.71
C SER A 145 -10.38 -4.78 6.48
N THR A 146 -9.51 -4.16 7.30
CA THR A 146 -9.14 -2.74 7.12
C THR A 146 -8.41 -2.52 5.80
N PHE A 147 -7.52 -3.45 5.44
CA PHE A 147 -6.83 -3.41 4.16
C PHE A 147 -7.78 -3.60 2.99
N TYR A 148 -8.75 -4.51 3.09
CA TYR A 148 -9.79 -4.71 2.08
C TYR A 148 -10.57 -3.41 1.84
N VAL A 149 -11.08 -2.77 2.89
CA VAL A 149 -11.83 -1.51 2.75
C VAL A 149 -10.99 -0.43 2.08
N ARG A 150 -9.72 -0.25 2.52
CA ARG A 150 -8.78 0.69 1.90
C ARG A 150 -8.60 0.44 0.41
N MET A 151 -8.45 -0.82 0.02
CA MET A 151 -8.21 -1.18 -1.38
C MET A 151 -9.48 -1.10 -2.23
N SER A 152 -10.65 -1.31 -1.64
CA SER A 152 -11.94 -1.27 -2.34
C SER A 152 -12.48 0.15 -2.54
N GLU A 153 -11.97 1.14 -1.79
CA GLU A 153 -12.33 2.55 -1.93
C GLU A 153 -11.14 3.33 -2.50
N PRO A 154 -10.91 3.29 -3.83
CA PRO A 154 -9.90 4.13 -4.44
C PRO A 154 -10.22 5.61 -4.20
N CYS A 155 -9.16 6.40 -4.20
CA CYS A 155 -9.27 7.84 -4.10
C CYS A 155 -9.76 8.45 -5.42
#